data_AF-A0AAZ3R5W3-F1
#
_entry.id   AF-A0AAZ3R5W3-F1
#
_cell.length_a   1.000
_cell.length_b   1.000
_cell.length_c   1.000
_cell.angle_alpha   90.00
_cell.angle_beta   90.00
_cell.angle_gamma   90.00
#
_symmetry.space_group_name_H-M   'P 1'
#
loop_
_entity.id
_entity.type
_entity.pdbx_description
1 polymer ?
#
loop_
_entity_poly.entity_id
_entity_poly.type
_entity_poly.pdbx_seq_one_letter_code
_entity_poly.pdbx_strand_id
1 'polypeptide(L)'
;MLGCYETMHKALFLFAQQFQTDFCFFQESHSILADANFWRSQWGNNIWLSHGSERTAGVITMKNPFEMQSQVNHNFHPESEVNINKLVNIKLTASYTYLSLGMYFDRDDVALRSFSSFFLERSVKEREQAEKLLEYQNMRGGRILLQPIAKPSREDWRGGLDAITFSLEFQKTLNTSLLEVHRGANTHTDPHLCDFLEQHFLSDSHDTIKKLGDHLGSLTRLTSSETHGSMGEYLFDKHTL
;
A
#
# COMPACT_ATOMS: atom_id res chain seq x y z
N MET A 1 44.99 4.19 31.15
CA MET A 1 43.69 3.48 31.24
C MET A 1 42.67 3.87 30.16
N LEU A 2 42.71 5.09 29.60
CA LEU A 2 41.75 5.54 28.57
C LEU A 2 41.81 4.75 27.24
N GLY A 3 43.01 4.41 26.74
CA GLY A 3 43.14 3.75 25.42
C GLY A 3 42.63 2.31 25.34
N CYS A 4 42.55 1.58 26.46
CA CYS A 4 42.05 0.21 26.48
C CYS A 4 40.51 0.17 26.46
N TYR A 5 39.87 1.17 27.06
CA TYR A 5 38.42 1.29 27.18
C TYR A 5 37.74 1.65 25.85
N GLU A 6 38.29 2.61 25.09
CA GLU A 6 37.80 2.94 23.75
C GLU A 6 37.93 1.78 22.76
N THR A 7 38.98 0.97 22.91
CA THR A 7 39.20 -0.21 22.06
C THR A 7 38.13 -1.28 22.28
N MET A 8 37.68 -1.46 23.53
CA MET A 8 36.60 -2.37 23.89
C MET A 8 35.26 -1.94 23.29
N HIS A 9 34.92 -0.65 23.36
CA HIS A 9 33.66 -0.14 22.79
C HIS A 9 33.61 -0.26 21.26
N LYS A 10 34.74 -0.04 20.58
CA LYS A 10 34.84 -0.31 19.13
C LYS A 10 34.67 -1.79 18.79
N ALA A 11 35.23 -2.70 19.60
CA ALA A 11 35.04 -4.13 19.39
C ALA A 11 33.59 -4.57 19.63
N LEU A 12 32.92 -4.04 20.66
CA LEU A 12 31.50 -4.25 20.93
C LEU A 12 30.62 -3.72 19.80
N PHE A 13 30.97 -2.57 19.20
CA PHE A 13 30.32 -2.04 18.00
C PHE A 13 30.37 -3.02 16.83
N LEU A 14 31.58 -3.47 16.48
CA LEU A 14 31.80 -4.41 15.38
C LEU A 14 31.17 -5.79 15.66
N PHE A 15 31.14 -6.22 16.92
CA PHE A 15 30.47 -7.45 17.33
C PHE A 15 28.95 -7.33 17.16
N ALA A 16 28.34 -6.24 17.62
CA ALA A 16 26.90 -6.03 17.50
C ALA A 16 26.42 -5.90 16.05
N GLN A 17 27.28 -5.38 15.15
CA GLN A 17 27.02 -5.38 13.71
C GLN A 17 26.82 -6.79 13.11
N GLN A 18 27.32 -7.84 13.77
CA GLN A 18 27.17 -9.22 13.29
C GLN A 18 25.80 -9.82 13.64
N PHE A 19 25.00 -9.19 14.50
CA PHE A 19 23.72 -9.70 14.95
C PHE A 19 22.54 -8.96 14.31
N GLN A 20 21.51 -9.72 13.92
CA GLN A 20 20.27 -9.22 13.34
C GLN A 20 19.26 -8.88 14.45
N THR A 21 19.46 -7.76 15.15
CA THR A 21 18.61 -7.35 16.29
C THR A 21 18.15 -5.90 16.17
N ASP A 22 16.88 -5.63 16.46
CA ASP A 22 16.29 -4.26 16.45
C ASP A 22 16.81 -3.38 17.59
N PHE A 23 17.09 -4.00 18.74
CA PHE A 23 17.63 -3.35 19.92
C PHE A 23 18.83 -4.12 20.46
N CYS A 24 19.88 -3.37 20.82
CA CYS A 24 21.02 -3.90 21.55
C CYS A 24 21.03 -3.31 22.96
N PHE A 25 21.14 -4.17 23.96
CA PHE A 25 21.27 -3.78 25.36
C PHE A 25 22.70 -4.04 25.82
N PHE A 26 23.41 -2.98 26.19
CA PHE A 26 24.73 -3.10 26.81
C PHE A 26 24.63 -2.71 28.27
N GLN A 27 25.15 -3.56 29.14
CA GLN A 27 25.29 -3.26 30.55
C GLN A 27 26.70 -2.70 30.78
N GLU A 28 26.79 -1.43 31.12
CA GLU A 28 28.04 -0.79 31.51
C GLU A 28 28.16 -0.76 33.04
N SER A 29 29.33 -1.15 33.55
CA SER A 29 29.59 -1.13 35.01
C SER A 29 29.76 0.29 35.56
N HIS A 30 30.22 1.23 34.72
CA HIS A 30 30.32 2.65 35.01
C HIS A 30 29.98 3.43 33.74
N SER A 31 28.88 4.18 33.74
CA SER A 31 28.47 4.97 32.57
C SER A 31 28.53 6.46 32.91
N ILE A 32 29.53 7.16 32.38
CA ILE A 32 29.69 8.61 32.52
C ILE A 32 29.25 9.33 31.25
N LEU A 33 29.06 10.66 31.33
CA LEU A 33 28.62 11.47 30.17
C LEU A 33 29.56 11.36 28.96
N ALA A 34 30.85 11.07 29.19
CA ALA A 34 31.82 10.84 28.12
C ALA A 34 31.49 9.58 27.29
N ASP A 35 31.01 8.51 27.94
CA ASP A 35 30.64 7.26 27.28
C ASP A 35 29.40 7.45 26.42
N ALA A 36 28.42 8.21 26.93
CA ALA A 36 27.25 8.62 26.16
C ALA A 36 27.62 9.38 24.87
N ASN A 37 28.62 10.27 24.96
CA ASN A 37 29.10 11.02 23.80
C ASN A 37 29.86 10.12 22.82
N PHE A 38 30.67 9.17 23.31
CA PHE A 38 31.34 8.18 22.47
C PHE A 38 30.31 7.34 21.72
N TRP A 39 29.32 6.76 22.41
CA TRP A 39 28.31 5.93 21.77
C TRP A 39 27.47 6.72 20.78
N ARG A 40 27.08 7.97 21.09
CA ARG A 40 26.40 8.85 20.13
C ARG A 40 27.22 9.12 18.87
N SER A 41 28.55 9.22 18.98
CA SER A 41 29.43 9.39 17.82
C SER A 41 29.44 8.17 16.89
N GLN A 42 29.20 6.97 17.41
CA GLN A 42 29.23 5.72 16.64
C GLN A 42 27.83 5.27 16.18
N TRP A 43 26.80 5.46 17.01
CA TRP A 43 25.44 4.92 16.84
C TRP A 43 24.39 5.98 16.50
N GLY A 44 24.76 7.26 16.49
CA GLY A 44 23.85 8.38 16.25
C GLY A 44 22.98 8.72 17.47
N ASN A 45 21.88 9.44 17.25
CA ASN A 45 21.06 10.01 18.32
C ASN A 45 20.02 9.03 18.93
N ASN A 46 19.92 7.80 18.44
CA ASN A 46 18.94 6.80 18.90
C ASN A 46 19.48 5.92 20.04
N ILE A 47 20.04 6.57 21.06
CA ILE A 47 20.67 5.93 22.22
C ILE A 47 20.03 6.47 23.48
N TRP A 48 19.52 5.57 24.31
CA TRP A 48 18.95 5.88 25.62
C TRP A 48 19.82 5.26 26.71
N LEU A 49 20.33 6.09 27.60
CA LEU A 49 21.12 5.66 28.74
C LEU A 49 20.26 5.78 30.01
N SER A 50 20.18 4.68 30.75
CA SER A 50 19.73 4.72 32.14
C SER A 50 20.96 4.89 33.02
N HIS A 51 21.22 6.12 33.47
CA HIS A 51 22.25 6.37 34.47
C HIS A 51 21.67 6.14 35.86
N GLY A 52 22.44 5.47 36.74
CA GLY A 52 22.35 5.72 38.18
C GLY A 52 23.50 6.64 38.63
N SER A 53 23.93 6.55 39.88
CA SER A 53 25.14 7.25 40.38
C SER A 53 26.43 6.72 39.74
N GLU A 54 27.57 7.40 39.92
CA GLU A 54 28.90 6.98 39.41
C GLU A 54 29.34 5.56 39.83
N ARG A 55 28.62 4.94 40.76
CA ARG A 55 28.89 3.60 41.32
C ARG A 55 27.86 2.54 40.97
N THR A 56 26.89 2.82 40.10
CA THR A 56 25.85 1.87 39.71
C THR A 56 25.96 1.49 38.25
N ALA A 57 25.79 0.19 37.95
CA ALA A 57 25.75 -0.30 36.58
C ALA A 57 24.56 0.31 35.82
N GLY A 58 24.85 0.97 34.69
CA GLY A 58 23.84 1.55 33.81
C GLY A 58 23.54 0.60 32.65
N VAL A 59 22.32 0.68 32.10
CA VAL A 59 21.97 -0.02 30.86
C VAL A 59 21.85 0.99 29.74
N ILE A 60 22.59 0.75 28.68
CA ILE A 60 22.48 1.46 27.40
C ILE A 60 21.55 0.66 26.51
N THR A 61 20.45 1.28 26.13
CA THR A 61 19.55 0.77 25.08
C THR A 61 19.87 1.51 23.78
N MET A 62 20.31 0.77 22.76
CA MET A 62 20.57 1.34 21.44
C MET A 62 19.60 0.71 20.46
N LYS A 63 18.87 1.55 19.72
CA LYS A 63 18.15 1.08 18.54
C LYS A 63 19.18 0.88 17.44
N ASN A 64 19.18 -0.30 16.84
CA ASN A 64 20.11 -0.63 15.78
C ASN A 64 19.89 0.34 14.59
N PRO A 65 20.91 1.14 14.19
CA PRO A 65 20.80 2.10 13.10
C PRO A 65 21.04 1.44 11.74
N PHE A 66 21.49 0.17 11.73
CA PHE A 66 21.62 -0.62 10.52
C PHE A 66 20.21 -1.05 10.11
N GLU A 67 19.52 -0.21 9.34
CA GLU A 67 18.34 -0.63 8.59
C GLU A 67 18.73 -1.85 7.77
N MET A 68 18.16 -3.01 8.13
CA MET A 68 18.40 -4.25 7.40
C MET A 68 17.81 -4.12 5.99
N GLN A 69 18.63 -3.70 5.04
CA GLN A 69 18.30 -3.78 3.63
C GLN A 69 18.21 -5.25 3.24
N SER A 70 17.11 -5.61 2.58
CA SER A 70 16.92 -6.96 2.05
C SER A 70 18.08 -7.32 1.11
N GLN A 71 18.55 -8.57 1.16
CA GLN A 71 19.63 -9.06 0.29
C GLN A 71 19.32 -8.90 -1.21
N VAL A 72 18.03 -8.87 -1.56
CA VAL A 72 17.53 -8.74 -2.94
C VAL A 72 17.16 -7.30 -3.31
N ASN A 73 17.23 -6.35 -2.37
CA ASN A 73 16.91 -4.95 -2.68
C ASN A 73 18.04 -4.36 -3.55
N HIS A 74 17.69 -4.05 -4.79
CA HIS A 74 18.55 -3.36 -5.74
C HIS A 74 17.75 -2.29 -6.48
N ASN A 75 18.23 -1.04 -6.41
CA ASN A 75 17.60 0.13 -7.01
C ASN A 75 16.10 0.27 -6.65
N PHE A 76 15.70 -0.10 -5.43
CA PHE A 76 14.33 0.02 -4.96
C PHE A 76 14.24 1.07 -3.86
N HIS A 77 13.82 2.27 -4.23
CA HIS A 77 13.79 3.43 -3.34
C HIS A 77 12.76 3.25 -2.20
N PRO A 78 13.05 3.68 -0.96
CA PRO A 78 12.11 3.55 0.16
C PRO A 78 10.76 4.24 -0.09
N GLU A 79 10.74 5.34 -0.85
CA GLU A 79 9.48 5.99 -1.23
C GLU A 79 8.63 5.11 -2.16
N SER A 80 9.28 4.39 -3.09
CA SER A 80 8.61 3.42 -3.97
C SER A 80 7.98 2.29 -3.15
N GLU A 81 8.69 1.78 -2.14
CA GLU A 81 8.18 0.78 -1.20
C GLU A 81 6.91 1.27 -0.47
N VAL A 82 6.95 2.49 0.08
CA VAL A 82 5.80 3.10 0.75
C VAL A 82 4.64 3.31 -0.22
N ASN A 83 4.92 3.76 -1.45
CA ASN A 83 3.89 4.03 -2.46
C ASN A 83 3.22 2.73 -2.94
N ILE A 84 3.95 1.62 -3.07
CA ILE A 84 3.37 0.31 -3.36
C ILE A 84 2.46 -0.14 -2.21
N ASN A 85 2.88 0.00 -0.95
CA ASN A 85 2.04 -0.34 0.20
C ASN A 85 0.72 0.47 0.22
N LYS A 86 0.79 1.76 -0.11
CA LYS A 86 -0.41 2.60 -0.26
C LYS A 86 -1.30 2.10 -1.41
N LEU A 87 -0.70 1.79 -2.56
CA LEU A 87 -1.44 1.31 -3.73
C LEU A 87 -2.14 -0.04 -3.48
N VAL A 88 -1.51 -0.94 -2.73
CA VAL A 88 -2.13 -2.19 -2.25
C VAL A 88 -3.40 -1.88 -1.44
N ASN A 89 -3.32 -0.96 -0.47
CA ASN A 89 -4.49 -0.62 0.34
C ASN A 89 -5.61 0.04 -0.49
N ILE A 90 -5.24 0.87 -1.46
CA ILE A 90 -6.18 1.46 -2.44
C ILE A 90 -6.89 0.36 -3.24
N LYS A 91 -6.16 -0.64 -3.75
CA LYS A 91 -6.72 -1.76 -4.53
C LYS A 91 -7.62 -2.67 -3.69
N LEU A 92 -7.24 -2.96 -2.45
CA LEU A 92 -8.10 -3.70 -1.53
C LEU A 92 -9.38 -2.92 -1.16
N THR A 93 -9.29 -1.61 -0.98
CA THR A 93 -10.46 -0.73 -0.76
C THR A 93 -11.37 -0.69 -1.99
N ALA A 94 -10.78 -0.68 -3.19
CA ALA A 94 -11.53 -0.77 -4.44
C ALA A 94 -12.27 -2.11 -4.57
N SER A 95 -11.58 -3.22 -4.26
CA SER A 95 -12.19 -4.55 -4.20
C SER A 95 -13.40 -4.58 -3.26
N TYR A 96 -13.26 -4.01 -2.06
CA TYR A 96 -14.34 -3.98 -1.08
C TYR A 96 -15.52 -3.10 -1.51
N THR A 97 -15.24 -1.98 -2.19
CA THR A 97 -16.27 -1.09 -2.75
C THR A 97 -17.08 -1.79 -3.84
N TYR A 98 -16.40 -2.52 -4.74
CA TYR A 98 -17.10 -3.29 -5.78
C TYR A 98 -17.86 -4.49 -5.24
N LEU A 99 -17.38 -5.11 -4.15
CA LEU A 99 -18.13 -6.14 -3.46
C LEU A 99 -19.46 -5.58 -2.94
N SER A 100 -19.43 -4.41 -2.29
CA SER A 100 -20.64 -3.72 -1.82
C SER A 100 -21.61 -3.41 -2.96
N LEU A 101 -21.11 -2.90 -4.09
CA LEU A 101 -21.91 -2.67 -5.30
C LEU A 101 -22.54 -3.97 -5.84
N GLY A 102 -21.76 -5.04 -5.94
CA GLY A 102 -22.25 -6.34 -6.40
C GLY A 102 -23.39 -6.87 -5.53
N MET A 103 -23.24 -6.77 -4.20
CA MET A 103 -24.26 -7.20 -3.25
C MET A 103 -25.49 -6.29 -3.27
N TYR A 104 -25.35 -5.00 -3.57
CA TYR A 104 -26.50 -4.09 -3.74
C TYR A 104 -27.42 -4.55 -4.88
N PHE A 105 -26.85 -4.93 -6.02
CA PHE A 105 -27.63 -5.38 -7.19
C PHE A 105 -28.25 -6.77 -7.04
N ASP A 106 -27.75 -7.58 -6.10
CA ASP A 106 -28.27 -8.92 -5.79
C ASP A 106 -29.48 -8.89 -4.83
N ARG A 107 -29.80 -7.73 -4.23
CA ARG A 107 -30.96 -7.59 -3.35
C ARG A 107 -32.26 -7.89 -4.10
N ASP A 108 -33.26 -8.41 -3.40
CA ASP A 108 -34.57 -8.75 -3.95
C ASP A 108 -35.33 -7.52 -4.47
N ASP A 109 -35.11 -6.35 -3.89
CA ASP A 109 -35.72 -5.08 -4.29
C ASP A 109 -35.00 -4.35 -5.44
N VAL A 110 -33.85 -4.88 -5.90
CA VAL A 110 -33.11 -4.37 -7.07
C VAL A 110 -33.06 -5.41 -8.20
N ALA A 111 -32.66 -6.64 -7.88
CA ALA A 111 -32.73 -7.84 -8.72
C ALA A 111 -32.10 -7.74 -10.14
N LEU A 112 -30.95 -7.05 -10.26
CA LEU A 112 -30.20 -6.93 -11.51
C LEU A 112 -28.95 -7.84 -11.49
N ARG A 113 -29.17 -9.11 -11.84
CA ARG A 113 -28.17 -10.18 -11.66
C ARG A 113 -26.89 -10.00 -12.48
N SER A 114 -26.97 -9.45 -13.69
CA SER A 114 -25.77 -9.26 -14.52
C SER A 114 -24.95 -8.08 -14.00
N PHE A 115 -25.60 -7.02 -13.51
CA PHE A 115 -24.91 -5.95 -12.76
C PHE A 115 -24.20 -6.47 -11.52
N SER A 116 -24.87 -7.33 -10.73
CA SER A 116 -24.24 -7.96 -9.57
C SER A 116 -22.98 -8.74 -9.98
N SER A 117 -23.12 -9.62 -10.97
CA SER A 117 -22.01 -10.44 -11.48
C SER A 117 -20.86 -9.60 -12.00
N PHE A 118 -21.16 -8.55 -12.79
CA PHE A 118 -20.18 -7.61 -13.30
C PHE A 118 -19.37 -6.96 -12.18
N PHE A 119 -20.00 -6.43 -11.14
CA PHE A 119 -19.29 -5.79 -10.04
C PHE A 119 -18.54 -6.77 -9.14
N LEU A 120 -19.06 -7.99 -8.94
CA LEU A 120 -18.34 -9.05 -8.23
C LEU A 120 -17.06 -9.47 -8.99
N GLU A 121 -17.12 -9.60 -10.31
CA GLU A 121 -15.93 -9.85 -11.13
C GLU A 121 -14.91 -8.71 -11.02
N ARG A 122 -15.37 -7.45 -11.01
CA ARG A 122 -14.48 -6.29 -10.77
C ARG A 122 -13.85 -6.34 -9.38
N SER A 123 -14.60 -6.72 -8.36
CA SER A 123 -14.09 -6.89 -7.00
C SER A 123 -12.94 -7.91 -6.93
N VAL A 124 -13.10 -9.05 -7.63
CA VAL A 124 -12.06 -10.08 -7.73
C VAL A 124 -10.83 -9.54 -8.47
N LYS A 125 -11.01 -8.87 -9.60
CA LYS A 125 -9.88 -8.29 -10.36
C LYS A 125 -9.06 -7.28 -9.56
N GLU A 126 -9.70 -6.38 -8.81
CA GLU A 126 -8.96 -5.42 -7.98
C GLU A 126 -8.18 -6.12 -6.85
N ARG A 127 -8.71 -7.24 -6.33
CA ARG A 127 -8.00 -8.05 -5.34
C ARG A 127 -6.78 -8.76 -5.95
N GLU A 128 -6.93 -9.36 -7.14
CA GLU A 128 -5.80 -9.95 -7.88
C GLU A 128 -4.71 -8.92 -8.18
N GLN A 129 -5.09 -7.68 -8.48
CA GLN A 129 -4.15 -6.57 -8.66
C GLN A 129 -3.43 -6.20 -7.36
N ALA A 130 -4.11 -6.22 -6.21
CA ALA A 130 -3.47 -6.03 -4.91
C ALA A 130 -2.47 -7.16 -4.60
N GLU A 131 -2.83 -8.42 -4.89
CA GLU A 131 -1.96 -9.59 -4.70
C GLU A 131 -0.69 -9.48 -5.56
N LYS A 132 -0.81 -9.09 -6.84
CA LYS A 132 0.34 -8.84 -7.71
C LYS A 132 1.28 -7.76 -7.17
N LEU A 133 0.75 -6.69 -6.57
CA LEU A 133 1.57 -5.65 -5.94
C LEU A 133 2.31 -6.17 -4.71
N LEU A 134 1.67 -7.04 -3.91
CA LEU A 134 2.29 -7.68 -2.75
C LEU A 134 3.44 -8.61 -3.16
N GLU A 135 3.22 -9.43 -4.20
CA GLU A 135 4.26 -10.28 -4.78
C GLU A 135 5.44 -9.45 -5.29
N TYR A 136 5.15 -8.37 -6.02
CA TYR A 136 6.17 -7.45 -6.53
C TYR A 136 6.98 -6.78 -5.41
N GLN A 137 6.31 -6.33 -4.34
CA GLN A 137 6.95 -5.74 -3.16
C GLN A 137 7.99 -6.70 -2.56
N ASN A 138 7.59 -7.97 -2.35
CA ASN A 138 8.48 -9.00 -1.82
C ASN A 138 9.63 -9.31 -2.78
N MET A 139 9.35 -9.40 -4.09
CA MET A 139 10.35 -9.65 -5.12
C MET A 139 11.44 -8.56 -5.15
N ARG A 140 11.07 -7.29 -5.01
CA ARG A 140 12.03 -6.17 -4.93
C ARG A 140 12.72 -6.02 -3.57
N GLY A 141 12.38 -6.88 -2.61
CA GLY A 141 12.96 -6.87 -1.27
C GLY A 141 12.35 -5.83 -0.32
N GLY A 142 11.23 -5.21 -0.69
CA GLY A 142 10.47 -4.33 0.19
C GLY A 142 9.77 -5.10 1.32
N ARG A 143 9.11 -4.37 2.21
CA ARG A 143 8.31 -4.90 3.32
C ARG A 143 6.87 -4.49 3.15
N ILE A 144 5.99 -5.48 3.27
CA ILE A 144 4.56 -5.29 3.21
C ILE A 144 4.07 -4.70 4.53
N LEU A 145 3.39 -3.55 4.46
CA LEU A 145 2.71 -2.92 5.58
C LEU A 145 1.23 -2.78 5.27
N LEU A 146 0.44 -3.78 5.65
CA LEU A 146 -1.02 -3.74 5.47
C LEU A 146 -1.66 -2.76 6.44
N GLN A 147 -2.61 -1.99 5.93
CA GLN A 147 -3.41 -1.03 6.69
C GLN A 147 -4.88 -1.47 6.74
N PRO A 148 -5.66 -0.98 7.73
CA PRO A 148 -7.10 -1.22 7.77
C PRO A 148 -7.77 -0.82 6.46
N ILE A 149 -8.73 -1.63 6.02
CA ILE A 149 -9.54 -1.33 4.84
C ILE A 149 -10.78 -0.58 5.33
N ALA A 150 -10.92 0.68 4.93
CA ALA A 150 -12.08 1.47 5.29
C ALA A 150 -13.36 0.90 4.64
N LYS A 151 -14.49 1.04 5.33
CA LYS A 151 -15.78 0.72 4.71
C LYS A 151 -16.03 1.66 3.52
N PRO A 152 -16.77 1.22 2.48
CA PRO A 152 -17.13 2.08 1.37
C PRO A 152 -17.82 3.36 1.86
N SER A 153 -17.46 4.51 1.29
CA SER A 153 -18.00 5.82 1.69
C SER A 153 -19.47 6.01 1.32
N ARG A 154 -19.95 5.21 0.37
CA ARG A 154 -21.30 5.30 -0.19
C ARG A 154 -22.03 3.97 -0.10
N GLU A 155 -23.24 4.02 0.44
CA GLU A 155 -24.14 2.87 0.60
C GLU A 155 -25.52 3.12 -0.06
N ASP A 156 -25.82 4.38 -0.45
CA ASP A 156 -27.09 4.82 -1.04
C ASP A 156 -27.06 4.82 -2.57
N TRP A 157 -26.86 3.65 -3.16
CA TRP A 157 -26.90 3.46 -4.61
C TRP A 157 -28.32 3.63 -5.17
N ARG A 158 -28.44 4.31 -6.32
CA ARG A 158 -29.72 4.63 -6.97
C ARG A 158 -29.80 4.04 -8.38
N GLY A 159 -29.72 2.71 -8.48
CA GLY A 159 -29.85 1.97 -9.74
C GLY A 159 -28.56 1.89 -10.57
N GLY A 160 -28.68 1.35 -11.78
CA GLY A 160 -27.56 1.02 -12.66
C GLY A 160 -26.79 2.25 -13.14
N LEU A 161 -27.49 3.32 -13.53
CA LEU A 161 -26.86 4.54 -14.05
C LEU A 161 -25.96 5.22 -13.02
N ASP A 162 -26.42 5.32 -11.77
CA ASP A 162 -25.67 5.91 -10.66
C ASP A 162 -24.43 5.08 -10.32
N ALA A 163 -24.58 3.75 -10.24
CA ALA A 163 -23.46 2.84 -9.97
C ALA A 163 -22.36 2.89 -11.04
N ILE A 164 -22.73 2.94 -12.33
CA ILE A 164 -21.77 3.03 -13.44
C ILE A 164 -21.09 4.41 -13.45
N THR A 165 -21.85 5.48 -13.19
CA THR A 165 -21.29 6.84 -13.09
C THR A 165 -20.25 6.93 -11.97
N PHE A 166 -20.60 6.45 -10.78
CA PHE A 166 -19.66 6.35 -9.66
C PHE A 166 -18.43 5.52 -10.04
N SER A 167 -18.65 4.33 -10.63
CA SER A 167 -17.57 3.42 -10.97
C SER A 167 -16.58 4.02 -11.98
N LEU A 168 -17.06 4.82 -12.93
CA LEU A 168 -16.22 5.51 -13.89
C LEU A 168 -15.30 6.53 -13.20
N GLU A 169 -15.85 7.39 -12.34
CA GLU A 169 -15.06 8.38 -11.59
C GLU A 169 -14.13 7.72 -10.57
N PHE A 170 -14.58 6.63 -9.96
CA PHE A 170 -13.77 5.83 -9.07
C PHE A 170 -12.56 5.23 -9.79
N GLN A 171 -12.75 4.62 -10.96
CA GLN A 171 -11.64 4.07 -11.76
C GLN A 171 -10.66 5.13 -12.25
N LYS A 172 -11.15 6.33 -12.63
CA LYS A 172 -10.24 7.46 -12.93
C LYS A 172 -9.39 7.83 -11.72
N THR A 173 -9.97 7.84 -10.52
CA THR A 173 -9.24 8.14 -9.27
C THR A 173 -8.19 7.07 -8.95
N LEU A 174 -8.53 5.79 -9.15
CA LEU A 174 -7.57 4.68 -9.01
C LEU A 174 -6.42 4.81 -10.01
N ASN A 175 -6.72 5.14 -11.28
CA ASN A 175 -5.72 5.35 -12.32
C ASN A 175 -4.81 6.55 -12.00
N THR A 176 -5.34 7.65 -11.48
CA THR A 176 -4.52 8.78 -11.01
C THR A 176 -3.55 8.36 -9.91
N SER A 177 -4.01 7.55 -8.95
CA SER A 177 -3.14 7.03 -7.89
C SER A 177 -2.01 6.16 -8.44
N LEU A 178 -2.31 5.32 -9.44
CA LEU A 178 -1.32 4.51 -10.14
C LEU A 178 -0.29 5.36 -10.90
N LEU A 179 -0.74 6.41 -11.59
CA LEU A 179 0.13 7.34 -12.31
C LEU A 179 1.07 8.12 -11.37
N GLU A 180 0.63 8.45 -10.17
CA GLU A 180 1.51 9.06 -9.16
C GLU A 180 2.62 8.10 -8.70
N VAL A 181 2.32 6.81 -8.52
CA VAL A 181 3.35 5.80 -8.22
C VAL A 181 4.34 5.66 -9.38
N HIS A 182 3.84 5.63 -10.62
CA HIS A 182 4.68 5.58 -11.82
C HIS A 182 5.60 6.81 -11.94
N ARG A 183 5.05 8.02 -11.72
CA ARG A 183 5.83 9.27 -11.68
C ARG A 183 6.91 9.23 -10.60
N GLY A 184 6.58 8.70 -9.42
CA GLY A 184 7.53 8.49 -8.33
C GLY A 184 8.65 7.52 -8.72
N ALA A 185 8.31 6.40 -9.34
CA ALA A 185 9.28 5.42 -9.85
C ALA A 185 10.24 6.04 -10.89
N ASN A 186 9.70 6.81 -11.83
CA ASN A 186 10.49 7.49 -12.85
C ASN A 186 11.43 8.56 -12.25
N THR A 187 10.98 9.28 -11.23
CA THR A 187 11.82 10.28 -10.51
C THR A 187 13.03 9.62 -9.85
N HIS A 188 12.86 8.39 -9.35
CA HIS A 188 13.94 7.60 -8.76
C HIS A 188 14.68 6.72 -9.77
N THR A 189 14.43 6.88 -11.07
CA THR A 189 15.04 6.08 -12.14
C THR A 189 14.91 4.56 -11.91
N ASP A 190 13.71 4.11 -11.56
CA ASP A 190 13.38 2.68 -11.43
C ASP A 190 12.59 2.19 -12.67
N PRO A 191 13.30 1.79 -13.76
CA PRO A 191 12.64 1.37 -14.99
C PRO A 191 11.85 0.08 -14.81
N HIS A 192 12.26 -0.80 -13.89
CA HIS A 192 11.58 -2.07 -13.64
C HIS A 192 10.21 -1.84 -13.00
N LEU A 193 10.10 -0.87 -12.08
CA LEU A 193 8.81 -0.49 -11.51
C LEU A 193 7.93 0.20 -12.54
N CYS A 194 8.47 1.08 -13.39
CA CYS A 194 7.69 1.70 -14.47
C CYS A 194 7.09 0.64 -15.41
N ASP A 195 7.93 -0.27 -15.93
CA ASP A 195 7.52 -1.34 -16.85
C ASP A 195 6.47 -2.27 -16.23
N PHE A 196 6.67 -2.67 -14.97
CA PHE A 196 5.70 -3.48 -14.24
C PHE A 196 4.31 -2.81 -14.13
N LEU A 197 4.27 -1.51 -13.82
CA LEU A 197 3.00 -0.76 -13.72
C LEU A 197 2.34 -0.60 -15.10
N GLU A 198 3.13 -0.35 -16.14
CA GLU A 198 2.67 -0.23 -17.53
C GLU A 198 2.03 -1.53 -18.03
N GLN A 199 2.74 -2.65 -17.88
CA GLN A 199 2.32 -3.94 -18.40
C GLN A 199 1.08 -4.49 -17.70
N HIS A 200 0.99 -4.35 -16.38
CA HIS A 200 -0.02 -5.07 -15.59
C HIS A 200 -1.21 -4.22 -15.15
N PHE A 201 -1.08 -2.89 -15.10
CA PHE A 201 -2.10 -2.02 -14.49
C PHE A 201 -2.58 -0.92 -15.42
N LEU A 202 -1.69 -0.24 -16.15
CA LEU A 202 -2.09 0.90 -16.98
C LEU A 202 -2.97 0.47 -18.15
N SER A 203 -2.64 -0.63 -18.85
CA SER A 203 -3.51 -1.13 -19.94
C SER A 203 -4.92 -1.47 -19.44
N ASP A 204 -5.03 -2.26 -18.37
CA ASP A 204 -6.31 -2.68 -17.80
C ASP A 204 -7.13 -1.47 -17.28
N SER A 205 -6.46 -0.46 -16.73
CA SER A 205 -7.12 0.77 -16.27
C SER A 205 -7.76 1.54 -17.43
N HIS A 206 -7.06 1.71 -18.56
CA HIS A 206 -7.61 2.42 -19.71
C HIS A 206 -8.75 1.63 -20.39
N ASP A 207 -8.59 0.32 -20.54
CA ASP A 207 -9.64 -0.57 -21.10
C ASP A 207 -10.91 -0.54 -20.24
N THR A 208 -10.72 -0.57 -18.92
CA THR A 208 -11.80 -0.43 -17.93
C THR A 208 -12.52 0.91 -18.07
N ILE A 209 -11.79 2.02 -18.08
CA ILE A 209 -12.36 3.36 -18.13
C ILE A 209 -13.16 3.52 -19.42
N LYS A 210 -12.64 3.00 -20.54
CA LYS A 210 -13.36 2.98 -21.81
C LYS A 210 -14.64 2.17 -21.73
N LYS A 211 -14.59 0.94 -21.19
CA LYS A 211 -15.76 0.07 -21.03
C LYS A 211 -16.85 0.72 -20.17
N LEU A 212 -16.48 1.31 -19.04
CA LEU A 212 -17.41 2.03 -18.16
C LEU A 212 -18.01 3.28 -18.84
N GLY A 213 -17.21 4.01 -19.62
CA GLY A 213 -17.69 5.13 -20.43
C GLY A 213 -18.72 4.72 -21.48
N ASP A 214 -18.50 3.58 -22.16
CA ASP A 214 -19.44 3.02 -23.13
C ASP A 214 -20.75 2.56 -22.48
N HIS A 215 -20.64 1.93 -21.31
CA HIS A 215 -21.79 1.55 -20.49
C HIS A 215 -22.58 2.77 -20.05
N LEU A 216 -21.91 3.81 -19.55
CA LEU A 216 -22.56 5.06 -19.15
C LEU A 216 -23.32 5.69 -20.32
N GLY A 217 -22.66 5.88 -21.46
CA GLY A 217 -23.31 6.47 -22.63
C GLY A 217 -24.51 5.65 -23.13
N SER A 218 -24.42 4.32 -23.07
CA SER A 218 -25.52 3.43 -23.48
C SER A 218 -26.68 3.46 -22.51
N LEU A 219 -26.42 3.36 -21.20
CA LEU A 219 -27.43 3.48 -20.15
C LEU A 219 -28.11 4.83 -20.22
N THR A 220 -27.38 5.95 -20.31
CA THR A 220 -27.97 7.28 -20.41
C THR A 220 -28.96 7.38 -21.57
N ARG A 221 -28.64 6.80 -22.74
CA ARG A 221 -29.56 6.77 -23.89
C ARG A 221 -30.79 5.90 -23.64
N LEU A 222 -30.62 4.73 -23.03
CA LEU A 222 -31.73 3.82 -22.71
C LEU A 222 -32.65 4.36 -21.62
N THR A 223 -32.11 5.13 -20.67
CA THR A 223 -32.85 5.71 -19.55
C THR A 223 -33.27 7.16 -19.79
N SER A 224 -33.10 7.69 -21.01
CA SER A 224 -33.44 9.08 -21.36
C SER A 224 -34.94 9.39 -21.25
N SER A 225 -35.80 8.37 -21.32
CA SER A 225 -37.26 8.51 -21.20
C SER A 225 -37.71 8.21 -19.78
N GLU A 226 -38.35 9.18 -19.12
CA GLU A 226 -38.88 9.01 -17.75
C GLU A 226 -39.88 7.86 -17.61
N THR A 227 -40.62 7.54 -18.67
CA THR A 227 -41.62 6.45 -18.66
C THR A 227 -41.02 5.06 -18.82
N HIS A 228 -39.78 4.95 -19.33
CA HIS A 228 -39.15 3.67 -19.66
C HIS A 228 -37.77 3.46 -19.01
N GLY A 229 -37.35 4.34 -18.08
CA GLY A 229 -36.04 4.26 -17.44
C GLY A 229 -35.74 2.91 -16.80
N SER A 230 -36.68 2.35 -16.05
CA SER A 230 -36.54 1.03 -15.41
C SER A 230 -36.46 -0.12 -16.43
N MET A 231 -37.21 -0.03 -17.52
CA MET A 231 -37.14 -1.00 -18.63
C MET A 231 -35.78 -0.91 -19.34
N GLY A 232 -35.23 0.30 -19.49
CA GLY A 232 -33.91 0.53 -20.05
C GLY A 232 -32.79 -0.14 -19.23
N GLU A 233 -32.83 -0.01 -17.90
CA GLU A 233 -31.86 -0.68 -17.01
C GLU A 233 -31.98 -2.20 -17.08
N TYR A 234 -33.21 -2.74 -17.11
CA TYR A 234 -33.45 -4.17 -17.26
C TYR A 234 -32.90 -4.72 -18.60
N LEU A 235 -33.16 -4.02 -19.71
CA LEU A 235 -32.66 -4.42 -21.01
C LEU A 235 -31.13 -4.36 -21.08
N PHE A 236 -30.52 -3.36 -20.43
CA PHE A 236 -29.08 -3.24 -20.34
C PHE A 236 -28.46 -4.40 -19.55
N ASP A 237 -29.04 -4.74 -18.39
CA ASP A 237 -28.64 -5.90 -17.58
C ASP A 237 -28.68 -7.21 -18.39
N LYS A 238 -29.68 -7.39 -19.25
CA LYS A 238 -29.87 -8.64 -19.99
C LYS A 238 -29.05 -8.76 -21.28
N HIS A 239 -28.75 -7.65 -21.94
CA HIS A 239 -28.19 -7.65 -23.29
C HIS A 239 -26.80 -7.02 -23.42
N THR A 240 -26.30 -6.33 -22.40
CA THR A 240 -24.98 -5.68 -22.44
C THR A 240 -24.00 -6.20 -21.40
N LEU A 241 -24.47 -6.46 -20.18
CA LEU A 241 -23.64 -6.95 -19.08
C LEU A 241 -23.55 -8.48 -19.03
#